data_AF-A0A3L7UGJ0-F1
#
_entry.id   AF-A0A3L7UGJ0-F1
#
_cell.length_a   1.000
_cell.length_b   1.000
_cell.length_c   1.000
_cell.angle_alpha   90.00
_cell.angle_beta   90.00
_cell.angle_gamma   90.00
#
_symmetry.space_group_name_H-M   'P 1'
#
loop_
_entity.id
_entity.type
_entity.pdbx_description
1 polymer ?
#
loop_
_entity_poly.entity_id
_entity_poly.type
_entity_poly.pdbx_seq_one_letter_code
_entity_poly.pdbx_strand_id
1 'polypeptide(L)'
;HVRPYHAAVPTFGEWGFVLASAAPLPENLSLASDLIGPSRFLTDKVLNSMFDLPPDLARVEAEVNQLNNQVLVHYYDHEWGAMK
;
A
#
# COMPACT_ATOMS: atom_id res chain seq x y z
N HIS A 1 9.61 7.72 -6.85
CA HIS A 1 8.70 6.73 -7.47
C HIS A 1 7.97 5.97 -6.39
N VAL A 2 6.66 5.79 -6.53
CA VAL A 2 5.80 5.19 -5.52
C VAL A 2 4.83 4.23 -6.22
N ARG A 3 4.72 2.99 -5.72
CA ARG A 3 3.77 1.99 -6.21
C ARG A 3 2.97 1.43 -5.02
N PRO A 4 1.68 1.76 -4.88
CA PRO A 4 0.82 1.13 -3.89
C PRO A 4 0.52 -0.31 -4.29
N TYR A 5 0.32 -1.17 -3.29
CA TYR A 5 -0.09 -2.55 -3.48
C TYR A 5 -0.92 -3.03 -2.28
N HIS A 6 -1.66 -4.11 -2.46
CA HIS A 6 -2.50 -4.68 -1.40
C HIS A 6 -2.26 -6.19 -1.24
N ALA A 7 -2.63 -6.71 -0.08
CA ALA A 7 -2.60 -8.14 0.20
C ALA A 7 -3.73 -8.53 1.17
N ALA A 8 -4.32 -9.69 0.93
CA ALA A 8 -5.22 -10.32 1.90
C ALA A 8 -4.43 -10.86 3.10
N VAL A 9 -4.66 -10.28 4.28
CA VAL A 9 -4.12 -10.74 5.56
C VAL A 9 -5.25 -11.44 6.34
N PRO A 10 -5.13 -12.73 6.70
CA PRO A 10 -6.26 -13.53 7.19
C PRO A 10 -7.07 -12.93 8.35
N THR A 11 -6.42 -12.21 9.27
CA THR A 11 -7.07 -11.60 10.43
C THR A 11 -7.55 -10.17 10.19
N PHE A 12 -7.11 -9.53 9.10
CA PHE A 12 -7.35 -8.11 8.83
C PHE A 12 -8.08 -7.83 7.51
N GLY A 13 -8.27 -8.84 6.64
CA GLY A 13 -8.85 -8.66 5.31
C GLY A 13 -7.83 -8.04 4.35
N GLU A 14 -8.29 -7.19 3.44
CA GLU A 14 -7.41 -6.47 2.51
C GLU A 14 -6.58 -5.42 3.25
N TRP A 15 -5.26 -5.46 3.06
CA TRP A 15 -4.33 -4.55 3.68
C TRP A 15 -3.46 -3.84 2.65
N GLY A 16 -3.34 -2.51 2.77
CA GLY A 16 -2.58 -1.68 1.85
C GLY A 16 -1.13 -1.45 2.30
N PHE A 17 -0.22 -1.42 1.34
CA PHE A 17 1.20 -1.13 1.51
C PHE A 17 1.71 -0.24 0.36
N VAL A 18 2.91 0.30 0.50
CA VAL A 18 3.52 1.18 -0.50
C VAL A 18 5.00 0.86 -0.69
N LEU A 19 5.41 0.61 -1.94
CA LEU A 19 6.80 0.53 -2.34
C LEU A 19 7.28 1.90 -2.84
N ALA A 20 8.35 2.43 -2.25
CA ALA A 20 8.90 3.73 -2.61
C ALA A 20 10.40 3.65 -2.93
N SER A 21 10.83 4.36 -3.96
CA SER A 21 12.24 4.47 -4.37
C SER A 21 12.54 5.85 -4.95
N ALA A 22 13.76 6.34 -4.75
CA ALA A 22 14.24 7.54 -5.45
C ALA A 22 14.39 7.29 -6.96
N ALA A 23 14.84 6.10 -7.34
CA ALA A 23 14.97 5.68 -8.74
C ALA A 23 13.66 5.04 -9.28
N PRO A 24 13.47 4.97 -10.61
CA PRO A 24 12.34 4.27 -11.21
C PRO A 24 12.22 2.83 -10.69
N LEU A 25 11.00 2.42 -10.37
CA LEU A 25 10.71 1.03 -10.01
C LEU A 25 10.52 0.22 -11.30
N PRO A 26 11.01 -1.03 -11.37
CA PRO A 26 10.76 -1.90 -12.51
C PRO A 26 9.26 -2.20 -12.60
N GLU A 27 8.79 -2.49 -13.81
CA GLU A 27 7.38 -2.83 -14.08
C GLU A 27 7.00 -4.15 -13.42
N ASN A 28 7.79 -5.20 -13.67
CA ASN A 28 7.67 -6.50 -13.05
C ASN A 28 8.69 -6.66 -11.92
N LEU A 29 8.24 -7.22 -10.80
CA LEU A 29 9.08 -7.57 -9.66
C LEU A 29 9.28 -9.08 -9.59
N SER A 30 10.45 -9.49 -9.12
CA SER A 30 10.75 -10.89 -8.81
C SER A 30 11.19 -11.00 -7.36
N LEU A 31 10.91 -12.14 -6.77
CA LEU A 31 11.38 -12.47 -5.44
C LEU A 31 12.91 -12.49 -5.39
N ALA A 32 13.45 -12.01 -4.27
CA ALA A 32 14.89 -11.96 -4.07
C ALA A 32 15.48 -13.38 -4.03
N SER A 33 16.61 -13.57 -4.72
CA SER A 33 17.26 -14.88 -4.82
C SER A 33 17.86 -15.38 -3.50
N ASP A 34 18.02 -14.50 -2.52
CA ASP A 34 18.59 -14.74 -1.19
C ASP A 34 17.52 -14.96 -0.11
N LEU A 35 16.25 -15.18 -0.50
CA LEU A 35 15.18 -15.57 0.43
C LEU A 35 15.57 -16.84 1.20
N ILE A 36 15.46 -16.75 2.53
CA ILE A 36 15.73 -17.89 3.42
C ILE A 36 14.54 -18.85 3.36
N GLY A 37 14.68 -19.88 2.53
CA GLY A 37 13.69 -20.93 2.38
C GLY A 37 12.49 -20.53 1.50
N PRO A 38 11.58 -21.48 1.22
CA PRO A 38 10.43 -21.23 0.36
C PRO A 38 9.42 -20.30 1.05
N SER A 39 8.96 -19.28 0.31
CA SER A 39 7.84 -18.47 0.77
C SER A 39 6.55 -19.29 0.79
N ARG A 40 5.79 -19.18 1.88
CA ARG A 40 4.49 -19.84 2.03
C ARG A 40 3.34 -19.10 1.32
N PHE A 41 3.58 -17.84 0.94
CA PHE A 41 2.54 -16.96 0.41
C PHE A 41 2.98 -16.32 -0.91
N LEU A 42 4.17 -15.72 -0.93
CA LEU A 42 4.66 -15.02 -2.11
C LEU A 42 5.18 -15.99 -3.17
N THR A 43 4.77 -15.72 -4.40
CA THR A 43 5.41 -16.17 -5.65
C THR A 43 5.58 -14.94 -6.53
N ASP A 44 6.39 -14.98 -7.58
CA ASP A 44 6.49 -13.85 -8.52
C ASP A 44 5.13 -13.46 -9.10
N LYS A 45 4.28 -14.44 -9.39
CA LYS A 45 2.91 -14.19 -9.87
C LYS A 45 2.08 -13.44 -8.82
N VAL A 46 2.08 -13.92 -7.58
CA VAL A 46 1.34 -13.27 -6.48
C VAL A 46 1.88 -11.85 -6.24
N LEU A 47 3.21 -11.69 -6.18
CA LEU A 47 3.87 -10.41 -5.98
C LEU A 47 3.44 -9.37 -7.00
N ASN A 48 3.42 -9.72 -8.28
CA ASN A 48 3.01 -8.77 -9.32
C ASN A 48 1.50 -8.46 -9.25
N SER A 49 0.65 -9.45 -8.95
CA SER A 49 -0.80 -9.22 -8.82
C SER A 49 -1.19 -8.29 -7.66
N MET A 50 -0.34 -8.15 -6.64
CA MET A 50 -0.61 -7.25 -5.51
C MET A 50 -0.69 -5.77 -5.92
N PHE A 51 -0.16 -5.41 -7.09
CA PHE A 51 -0.19 -4.05 -7.63
C PHE A 51 -1.44 -3.75 -8.48
N ASP A 52 -2.31 -4.74 -8.71
CA ASP A 52 -3.54 -4.60 -9.48
C ASP A 52 -4.66 -4.04 -8.60
N LEU A 53 -4.70 -2.72 -8.45
CA LEU A 53 -5.72 -2.05 -7.64
C LEU A 53 -7.05 -1.92 -8.41
N PRO A 54 -8.19 -2.34 -7.83
CA PRO A 54 -9.49 -2.11 -8.43
C PRO A 54 -9.86 -0.61 -8.41
N PRO A 55 -10.81 -0.16 -9.25
CA PRO A 55 -11.13 1.27 -9.41
C PRO A 55 -11.60 1.98 -8.13
N ASP A 56 -12.21 1.26 -7.19
CA ASP A 56 -12.64 1.76 -5.90
C ASP A 56 -11.48 1.99 -4.91
N LEU A 57 -10.30 1.41 -5.18
CA LEU A 57 -9.04 1.67 -4.48
C LEU A 57 -8.10 2.61 -5.27
N ALA A 58 -8.64 3.30 -6.29
CA ALA A 58 -7.88 4.28 -7.04
C ALA A 58 -7.42 5.44 -6.16
N ARG A 59 -6.31 6.07 -6.57
CA ARG A 59 -5.76 7.25 -5.89
C ARG A 59 -6.81 8.36 -5.85
N VAL A 60 -7.07 8.87 -4.66
CA VAL A 60 -7.87 10.08 -4.44
C VAL A 60 -6.97 11.30 -4.28
N GLU A 61 -7.55 12.47 -4.49
CA GLU A 61 -6.91 13.72 -4.10
C GLU A 61 -6.86 13.80 -2.56
N ALA A 62 -5.67 14.03 -2.03
CA ALA A 62 -5.43 14.13 -0.59
C ALA A 62 -4.26 15.08 -0.34
N GLU A 63 -4.32 15.82 0.76
CA GLU A 63 -3.25 16.73 1.16
C GLU A 63 -2.06 15.97 1.75
N VAL A 64 -0.87 16.56 1.62
CA VAL A 64 0.36 15.98 2.15
C VAL A 64 0.42 16.18 3.66
N ASN A 65 0.48 15.08 4.40
CA ASN A 65 0.73 15.10 5.83
C ASN A 65 2.19 15.44 6.14
N GLN A 66 2.38 16.53 6.86
CA GLN A 66 3.65 17.05 7.34
C GLN A 66 3.58 17.26 8.85
N LEU A 67 4.74 17.34 9.50
CA LEU A 67 4.82 17.49 10.95
C LEU A 67 4.09 18.75 11.47
N ASN A 68 4.06 19.82 10.67
CA ASN A 68 3.51 21.12 11.04
C ASN A 68 2.04 21.33 10.64
N ASN A 69 1.48 20.55 9.71
CA ASN A 69 0.08 20.66 9.30
C ASN A 69 -0.80 19.51 9.80
N GLN A 70 -0.21 18.34 10.11
CA GLN A 70 -0.87 17.17 10.71
C GLN A 70 -2.25 16.84 10.12
N VAL A 71 -2.40 16.96 8.80
CA VAL A 71 -3.71 16.88 8.12
C VAL A 71 -4.47 15.57 8.36
N LEU A 72 -3.76 14.48 8.70
CA LEU A 72 -4.40 13.21 9.06
C LEU A 72 -5.29 13.31 10.30
N VAL A 73 -4.95 14.15 11.27
CA VAL A 73 -5.77 14.38 12.46
C VAL A 73 -7.08 15.04 12.05
N HIS A 74 -7.01 16.03 11.16
CA HIS A 74 -8.19 16.74 10.66
C HIS A 74 -9.09 15.84 9.82
N TYR A 75 -8.53 14.98 8.95
CA TYR A 75 -9.32 13.99 8.21
C TYR A 75 -10.03 13.01 9.15
N TYR A 76 -9.32 12.51 10.17
CA TYR A 76 -9.92 11.61 11.14
C TYR A 76 -11.06 12.26 11.94
N ASP A 77 -10.86 13.48 12.44
CA ASP A 77 -11.89 14.21 13.18
C ASP A 77 -13.11 14.54 12.32
N HIS A 78 -12.91 14.90 11.05
CA HIS A 78 -14.02 15.23 10.15
C HIS A 78 -14.87 14.00 9.81
N GLU A 79 -14.25 12.84 9.58
CA GLU A 79 -14.96 11.61 9.23
C GLU A 79 -15.58 10.91 10.45
N TRP A 80 -14.89 10.90 11.59
CA TRP A 80 -15.27 10.10 12.77
C TRP A 80 -15.72 10.94 13.97
N GLY A 81 -15.21 12.17 14.11
CA GLY A 81 -15.57 13.09 15.20
C GLY A 81 -16.96 13.70 15.05
N ALA A 82 -17.46 13.83 13.82
CA ALA A 82 -18.84 14.30 13.54
C ALA A 82 -19.93 13.26 13.87
N MET A 83 -19.57 12.04 14.26
CA MET A 83 -20.52 11.03 14.75
C MET A 83 -20.75 11.08 16.27
N LYS A 84 -20.23 12.10 16.98
CA LYS A 84 -20.60 12.42 18.37
C LYS A 84 -21.58 13.58 18.41
#